data_AF-A0A8T1YHU2-F1
#
_entry.id   AF-A0A8T1YHU2-F1
#
_cell.length_a   1.000
_cell.length_b   1.000
_cell.length_c   1.000
_cell.angle_alpha   90.00
_cell.angle_beta   90.00
_cell.angle_gamma   90.00
#
_symmetry.space_group_name_H-M   'P 1'
#
loop_
_entity.id
_entity.type
_entity.pdbx_description
1 polymer ?
#
loop_
_entity_poly.entity_id
_entity_poly.type
_entity_poly.pdbx_seq_one_letter_code
_entity_poly.pdbx_strand_id
1 'polypeptide(L)' 'MGCIQIIGKCIKIPDCSASCRKFLGPQASGFCDNDGAGGTCICTYPCPIKETHM' A
#
# COMPACT_ATOMS: atom_id res chain seq x y z
N MET A 1 7.68 8.92 -9.95
CA MET A 1 6.88 7.70 -10.16
C MET A 1 6.83 6.96 -8.83
N GLY A 2 5.64 6.69 -8.28
CA GLY A 2 5.47 6.02 -6.99
C GLY A 2 5.48 4.50 -7.14
N CYS A 3 5.78 3.79 -6.06
CA CYS A 3 5.71 2.34 -5.99
C CYS A 3 4.34 1.90 -5.45
N ILE A 4 3.91 0.71 -5.86
CA ILE A 4 2.69 0.07 -5.37
C ILE A 4 3.00 -1.23 -4.65
N GLN A 5 2.29 -1.52 -3.57
CA GLN A 5 2.38 -2.78 -2.83
C GLN A 5 0.99 -3.20 -2.35
N ILE A 6 0.62 -4.44 -2.60
CA ILE A 6 -0.64 -5.01 -2.08
C ILE A 6 -0.34 -5.67 -0.73
N ILE A 7 -1.13 -5.34 0.29
CA ILE A 7 -0.95 -5.87 1.66
C ILE A 7 -2.08 -6.78 2.13
N GLY A 8 -3.17 -6.90 1.36
CA GLY A 8 -4.26 -7.82 1.67
C GLY A 8 -5.61 -7.36 1.13
N LYS A 9 -6.69 -7.88 1.72
CA LYS A 9 -8.07 -7.51 1.36
C LYS A 9 -8.65 -6.47 2.32
N CYS A 10 -9.43 -5.53 1.80
CA CYS A 10 -10.06 -4.47 2.57
C CYS A 10 -11.11 -4.97 3.56
N ILE A 11 -11.81 -6.07 3.25
CA ILE A 11 -12.68 -6.75 4.23
C ILE A 11 -11.93 -7.22 5.50
N LYS A 12 -10.62 -7.43 5.42
CA LYS A 12 -9.77 -7.80 6.56
C LYS A 12 -8.96 -6.62 7.09
N ILE A 13 -8.77 -5.59 6.27
CA ILE A 13 -7.99 -4.39 6.56
C ILE A 13 -8.95 -3.19 6.44
N PRO A 14 -9.76 -2.91 7.50
CA PRO A 14 -10.75 -1.85 7.46
C PRO A 14 -10.10 -0.48 7.23
N ASP A 15 -8.86 -0.29 7.71
CA ASP A 15 -8.09 0.93 7.51
C ASP A 15 -6.83 0.66 6.66
N CYS A 16 -7.05 0.53 5.35
CA CYS A 16 -6.01 0.24 4.37
C CYS A 16 -4.91 1.30 4.39
N SER A 17 -5.28 2.58 4.41
CA SER A 17 -4.34 3.70 4.48
C SER A 17 -3.46 3.67 5.73
N ALA A 18 -4.03 3.48 6.92
CA ALA A 18 -3.24 3.38 8.15
C ALA A 18 -2.31 2.16 8.14
N SER A 19 -2.77 1.02 7.60
CA SER A 19 -1.95 -0.19 7.50
C SER A 19 -0.78 -0.03 6.53
N CYS A 20 -1.00 0.62 5.39
CA CYS A 20 0.06 0.99 4.45
C CYS A 20 1.11 1.88 5.13
N ARG A 21 0.68 2.89 5.90
CA ARG A 21 1.60 3.75 6.67
C ARG A 21 2.42 2.99 7.70
N LYS A 22 1.80 2.03 8.38
CA LYS A 22 2.47 1.19 9.38
C LYS A 22 3.49 0.24 8.74
N PHE A 23 3.22 -0.27 7.54
CA PHE A 23 4.08 -1.25 6.87
C PHE A 23 5.21 -0.62 6.04
N LEU A 24 4.92 0.49 5.35
CA LEU A 24 5.82 1.12 4.37
C LEU A 24 6.35 2.49 4.82
N GLY A 25 5.84 3.03 5.93
CA GLY A 25 6.25 4.30 6.49
C GLY A 25 5.21 5.41 6.29
N PRO A 26 5.35 6.55 6.99
CA PRO A 26 4.33 7.60 7.09
C PRO A 26 4.01 8.27 5.75
N GLN A 27 4.89 8.17 4.76
CA GLN A 27 4.70 8.70 3.40
C GLN A 27 3.85 7.79 2.52
N ALA A 28 3.52 6.58 2.98
CA ALA A 28 2.63 5.69 2.26
C ALA A 28 1.17 6.15 2.38
N SER A 29 0.42 5.89 1.32
CA SER A 29 -1.03 6.02 1.27
C SER A 29 -1.63 4.69 0.84
N GLY A 30 -2.91 4.47 1.12
CA GLY A 30 -3.58 3.22 0.78
C GLY A 30 -5.02 3.42 0.37
N PHE A 31 -5.45 2.70 -0.65
CA PHE A 31 -6.84 2.70 -1.10
C PHE A 31 -7.36 1.29 -1.32
N CYS A 32 -8.68 1.17 -1.19
CA CYS A 32 -9.39 -0.08 -1.39
C CYS A 32 -9.95 -0.11 -2.81
N ASP A 33 -9.36 -0.98 -3.63
CA ASP A 33 -9.85 -1.26 -4.96
C ASP A 33 -10.92 -2.35 -4.89
N ASN A 34 -12.19 -1.99 -5.10
CA ASN A 34 -13.33 -2.88 -4.90
C ASN A 34 -13.63 -3.73 -6.14
N ASP A 35 -12.88 -4.82 -6.31
CA ASP A 35 -13.07 -5.79 -7.41
C ASP A 35 -14.24 -6.80 -7.16
N GLY A 36 -15.25 -6.43 -6.36
CA GLY A 36 -16.39 -7.30 -6.02
C GLY A 36 -16.10 -8.45 -5.03
N ALA A 37 -14.83 -8.81 -4.78
CA ALA A 37 -14.42 -9.89 -3.86
C ALA A 37 -13.88 -9.41 -2.50
N GLY A 38 -14.47 -8.34 -1.94
CA GLY A 38 -14.09 -7.76 -0.65
C GLY A 38 -12.96 -6.72 -0.69
N GLY A 39 -12.63 -6.24 -1.90
CA GLY A 39 -11.67 -5.18 -2.17
C GLY A 39 -10.21 -5.54 -1.87
N THR A 40 -9.30 -5.09 -2.72
CA THR A 40 -7.85 -5.25 -2.54
C THR A 40 -7.30 -3.96 -1.94
N CYS A 41 -6.54 -4.10 -0.85
CA CYS A 41 -5.85 -2.97 -0.23
C CYS A 41 -4.52 -2.73 -0.96
N ILE A 42 -4.48 -1.63 -1.72
CA ILE A 42 -3.34 -1.21 -2.53
C ILE A 42 -2.68 -0.02 -1.84
N CYS A 43 -1.40 -0.19 -1.49
CA CYS A 43 -0.57 0.87 -0.95
C CYS A 43 0.21 1.57 -2.05
N THR A 44 0.26 2.89 -2.01
CA THR A 44 1.15 3.74 -2.82
C THR A 44 2.16 4.41 -1.91
N TYR A 45 3.43 4.43 -2.30
CA TYR A 45 4.49 5.02 -1.50
C TYR A 45 5.63 5.51 -2.41
N PRO A 46 6.46 6.49 -1.97
CA PRO A 46 7.67 6.83 -2.70
C PRO A 46 8.52 5.56 -2.83
N CYS A 47 8.89 5.20 -4.06
CA CYS A 47 9.82 4.10 -4.26
C CYS A 47 11.07 4.40 -3.45
N PRO A 48 11.57 3.46 -2.63
CA PRO A 48 12.88 3.63 -2.04
C PRO A 48 13.82 3.87 -3.21
N ILE A 49 14.55 4.99 -3.14
CA ILE A 49 15.66 5.23 -4.04
C ILE A 49 16.58 4.07 -3.72
N LYS A 50 16.53 3.01 -4.54
CA LYS A 50 17.60 2.05 -4.53
C LYS A 50 18.77 2.86 -5.05
N GLU A 51 19.52 3.47 -4.13
CA GLU A 51 20.93 3.65 -4.36
C GLU A 51 21.45 2.22 -4.50
N THR A 52 21.33 1.70 -5.72
CA THR A 52 22.11 0.59 -6.19
C THR A 52 23.54 1.11 -6.17
N HIS A 53 24.16 1.02 -4.99
CA HIS A 53 25.60 1.03 -4.87
C HIS A 53 26.06 -0.26 -5.58
N MET A 54 26.30 -0.15 -6.88
CA MET A 54 27.06 -1.10 -7.68
C MET A 54 28.15 -0.32 -8.39
#